data_AF-A0A536F977-F1
#
_entry.id   AF-A0A536F977-F1
#
_cell.length_a   1.000
_cell.length_b   1.000
_cell.length_c   1.000
_cell.angle_alpha   90.00
_cell.angle_beta   90.00
_cell.angle_gamma   90.00
#
_symmetry.space_group_name_H-M   'P 1'
#
loop_
_entity.id
_entity.type
_entity.pdbx_description
1 polymer ?
#
loop_
_entity_poly.entity_id
_entity_poly.type
_entity_poly.pdbx_seq_one_letter_code
_entity_poly.pdbx_strand_id
1 'polypeptide(L)'
;MLFALLAPAIAYAVHDLQFQLDGDVRASTTTSVGGTTQTLDWDSFFDSSGNPVAGSLTGGFTNSGFDKDFATNGDGSFNTADQTTFSTGSKDTLNITPGWQCNFDNNVNSKIDIMNAYALAYTNPANNHQILYFGLERNANTGDGNVAFWFLQDNAGCVSAGPSVAFTGNHVDGDLLVVSAFTNGGGVSTIDVYRWDGGAGGALNTTPAAHGVDCKSTAGLDAVCATTNSGPLPINTSITTPWPTSNKQDGPGNTLRTSEFFEGGVDLTAKNLGGRCFNVFIADTRSSQSLTATLFDFARGRLGECSVSLTTTPSSTANRTLGSTTPITDTADIVGSTSGGGGTAPTPTGTVTFYLCSPSQLTNGICAGSSGTQIGSPVTTSEKVPGTATATSADAQSLLTVLGKYCFRAHFDAASNDPNYPGQTAETSNPAAECFTVTSVASIATAQKWLPQDTATVTASGGATVAGTVTFSLYETADCSGTAVQTFGPIAVDANGQATTSNTTYYATTKTISWRATFTSTNDVGSGSPSHCETMSVNTLNNDTGS
;
A
#
# COMPACT_ATOMS: atom_id res chain seq x y z
N MET A 1 -2.65 -39.90 -31.17
CA MET A 1 -3.59 -38.76 -31.16
C MET A 1 -4.35 -38.83 -29.85
N LEU A 2 -3.95 -38.02 -28.87
CA LEU A 2 -4.64 -37.90 -27.60
C LEU A 2 -5.74 -36.84 -27.81
N PHE A 3 -7.01 -37.26 -27.85
CA PHE A 3 -8.13 -36.34 -27.87
C PHE A 3 -8.19 -35.65 -26.51
N ALA A 4 -7.77 -34.38 -26.45
CA ALA A 4 -8.07 -33.52 -25.33
C ALA A 4 -9.58 -33.27 -25.35
N LEU A 5 -10.30 -33.89 -24.42
CA LEU A 5 -11.70 -33.60 -24.15
C LEU A 5 -11.74 -32.18 -23.55
N LEU A 6 -11.99 -31.17 -24.38
CA LEU A 6 -12.38 -29.85 -23.92
C LEU A 6 -13.75 -30.00 -23.26
N ALA A 7 -13.77 -30.08 -21.92
CA ALA A 7 -15.01 -29.91 -21.18
C ALA A 7 -15.56 -28.51 -21.52
N PRO A 8 -16.82 -28.39 -21.95
CA PRO A 8 -17.40 -27.08 -22.22
C PRO A 8 -17.34 -26.26 -20.93
N ALA A 9 -16.77 -25.07 -21.00
CA ALA A 9 -16.91 -24.09 -19.93
C ALA A 9 -18.41 -23.84 -19.75
N ILE A 10 -18.93 -24.19 -18.57
CA ILE A 10 -20.31 -23.89 -18.20
C ILE A 10 -20.35 -22.38 -18.06
N ALA A 11 -21.01 -21.68 -18.99
CA ALA A 11 -21.37 -20.28 -18.78
C ALA A 11 -22.43 -20.26 -17.67
N TYR A 12 -22.25 -19.45 -16.64
CA TYR A 12 -23.25 -19.29 -15.58
C TYR A 12 -24.15 -18.10 -15.92
N ALA A 13 -25.44 -18.23 -15.70
CA ALA A 13 -26.34 -17.08 -15.73
C ALA A 13 -25.98 -16.13 -14.58
N VAL A 14 -26.24 -14.83 -14.73
CA VAL A 14 -26.04 -13.87 -13.62
C VAL A 14 -26.86 -14.24 -12.37
N HIS A 15 -28.00 -14.89 -12.59
CA HIS A 15 -28.93 -15.39 -11.57
C HIS A 15 -28.71 -16.87 -11.19
N ASP A 16 -27.63 -17.53 -11.65
CA ASP A 16 -27.27 -18.92 -11.28
C ASP A 16 -26.08 -18.99 -10.30
N LEU A 17 -25.58 -17.82 -9.86
CA LEU A 17 -24.37 -17.69 -9.05
C LEU A 17 -24.69 -17.76 -7.56
N GLN A 18 -23.85 -17.18 -6.70
CA GLN A 18 -24.05 -17.20 -5.24
C GLN A 18 -24.98 -16.10 -4.71
N PHE A 19 -25.26 -15.09 -5.55
CA PHE A 19 -26.10 -13.93 -5.25
C PHE A 19 -27.55 -14.18 -5.68
N GLN A 20 -28.51 -13.71 -4.88
CA GLN A 20 -29.94 -13.80 -5.16
C GLN A 20 -30.39 -12.67 -6.08
N LEU A 21 -31.18 -13.01 -7.11
CA LEU A 21 -31.92 -12.09 -7.96
C LEU A 21 -33.38 -12.54 -8.00
N ASP A 22 -33.99 -12.58 -6.82
CA ASP A 22 -35.23 -13.30 -6.54
C ASP A 22 -36.41 -12.39 -6.13
N GLY A 23 -36.18 -11.09 -6.11
CA GLY A 23 -37.12 -10.05 -5.77
C GLY A 23 -37.22 -9.74 -4.29
N ASP A 24 -36.23 -10.10 -3.47
CA ASP A 24 -36.08 -9.52 -2.14
C ASP A 24 -34.65 -9.04 -1.84
N VAL A 25 -34.36 -8.79 -0.56
CA VAL A 25 -33.09 -8.21 -0.11
C VAL A 25 -32.44 -9.03 1.01
N ARG A 26 -32.94 -10.24 1.26
CA ARG A 26 -32.68 -11.02 2.46
C ARG A 26 -32.12 -12.39 2.11
N ALA A 27 -30.86 -12.62 2.47
CA ALA A 27 -30.19 -13.89 2.27
C ALA A 27 -30.92 -15.09 2.88
N SER A 28 -31.72 -14.86 3.93
CA SER A 28 -32.51 -15.88 4.63
C SER A 28 -33.65 -16.51 3.83
N THR A 29 -34.12 -15.89 2.75
CA THR A 29 -35.21 -16.45 1.92
C THR A 29 -34.70 -17.57 1.01
N THR A 30 -33.41 -17.58 0.70
CA THR A 30 -32.66 -18.63 0.01
C THR A 30 -33.33 -19.09 -1.29
N THR A 31 -32.87 -18.55 -2.40
CA THR A 31 -33.31 -19.00 -3.73
C THR A 31 -32.38 -20.08 -4.29
N SER A 32 -32.96 -21.04 -5.03
CA SER A 32 -32.21 -22.09 -5.72
C SER A 32 -32.52 -22.04 -7.20
N VAL A 33 -31.54 -21.61 -8.01
CA VAL A 33 -31.62 -21.54 -9.47
C VAL A 33 -30.49 -22.36 -10.08
N GLY A 34 -30.73 -23.02 -11.21
CA GLY A 34 -29.70 -23.78 -11.92
C GLY A 34 -29.11 -24.97 -11.14
N GLY A 35 -29.73 -25.38 -10.03
CA GLY A 35 -29.20 -26.41 -9.13
C GLY A 35 -28.21 -25.88 -8.07
N THR A 36 -27.98 -24.58 -8.02
CA THR A 36 -27.16 -23.89 -7.01
C THR A 36 -28.07 -23.20 -6.00
N THR A 37 -27.86 -23.43 -4.71
CA THR A 37 -28.49 -22.61 -3.67
C THR A 37 -27.69 -21.32 -3.50
N GLN A 38 -28.34 -20.20 -3.74
CA GLN A 38 -27.82 -18.88 -3.46
C GLN A 38 -27.98 -18.59 -1.97
N THR A 39 -26.94 -18.01 -1.39
CA THR A 39 -26.87 -17.79 0.08
C THR A 39 -26.47 -16.37 0.44
N LEU A 40 -26.23 -15.53 -0.56
CA LEU A 40 -25.89 -14.13 -0.41
C LEU A 40 -26.97 -13.29 -1.08
N ASP A 41 -27.21 -12.13 -0.49
CA ASP A 41 -28.20 -11.15 -0.93
C ASP A 41 -27.75 -9.76 -0.43
N TRP A 42 -28.51 -8.71 -0.73
CA TRP A 42 -28.22 -7.34 -0.37
C TRP A 42 -27.93 -7.15 1.13
N ASP A 43 -28.65 -7.81 2.04
CA ASP A 43 -28.40 -7.78 3.49
C ASP A 43 -27.11 -8.49 3.94
N SER A 44 -26.46 -9.23 3.05
CA SER A 44 -25.13 -9.81 3.31
C SER A 44 -24.03 -8.74 3.18
N PHE A 45 -24.30 -7.67 2.43
CA PHE A 45 -23.33 -6.62 2.12
C PHE A 45 -23.62 -5.30 2.81
N PHE A 46 -24.88 -5.03 3.19
CA PHE A 46 -25.29 -3.78 3.82
C PHE A 46 -25.95 -3.99 5.19
N ASP A 47 -25.56 -3.18 6.17
CA ASP A 47 -26.12 -3.21 7.52
C ASP A 47 -27.50 -2.52 7.60
N SER A 48 -28.08 -2.47 8.79
CA SER A 48 -29.39 -1.83 9.02
C SER A 48 -29.40 -0.30 8.80
N SER A 49 -28.26 0.31 8.53
CA SER A 49 -28.14 1.73 8.17
C SER A 49 -27.84 1.91 6.68
N GLY A 50 -27.74 0.82 5.90
CA GLY A 50 -27.29 0.85 4.51
C GLY A 50 -25.78 0.96 4.34
N ASN A 51 -24.99 0.84 5.42
CA ASN A 51 -23.52 0.90 5.31
C ASN A 51 -22.94 -0.45 4.88
N PRO A 52 -21.85 -0.46 4.11
CA PRO A 52 -21.13 -1.69 3.81
C PRO A 52 -20.69 -2.45 5.08
N VAL A 53 -20.99 -3.74 5.14
CA VAL A 53 -20.58 -4.63 6.23
C VAL A 53 -19.09 -4.95 6.10
N ALA A 54 -18.31 -4.66 7.13
CA ALA A 54 -16.86 -4.92 7.10
C ALA A 54 -16.56 -6.42 6.91
N GLY A 55 -15.76 -6.74 5.89
CA GLY A 55 -15.37 -8.12 5.57
C GLY A 55 -16.44 -8.95 4.85
N SER A 56 -17.53 -8.36 4.39
CA SER A 56 -18.57 -9.06 3.61
C SER A 56 -18.12 -9.41 2.18
N LEU A 57 -17.22 -8.60 1.60
CA LEU A 57 -16.66 -8.76 0.26
C LEU A 57 -15.74 -10.00 0.19
N THR A 58 -16.37 -11.16 0.09
CA THR A 58 -15.73 -12.48 0.03
C THR A 58 -16.26 -13.24 -1.18
N GLY A 59 -15.70 -14.42 -1.48
CA GLY A 59 -16.25 -15.29 -2.53
C GLY A 59 -16.17 -14.74 -3.96
N GLY A 60 -15.45 -13.64 -4.19
CA GLY A 60 -15.33 -12.97 -5.50
C GLY A 60 -15.97 -11.58 -5.56
N PHE A 61 -16.75 -11.17 -4.56
CA PHE A 61 -17.23 -9.79 -4.48
C PHE A 61 -16.06 -8.85 -4.20
N THR A 62 -15.95 -7.79 -4.99
CA THR A 62 -14.82 -6.85 -4.92
C THR A 62 -15.23 -5.50 -4.37
N ASN A 63 -16.48 -5.08 -4.58
CA ASN A 63 -16.98 -3.78 -4.19
C ASN A 63 -18.48 -3.79 -3.91
N SER A 64 -18.93 -2.84 -3.10
CA SER A 64 -20.33 -2.60 -2.77
C SER A 64 -20.56 -1.10 -2.58
N GLY A 65 -21.68 -0.58 -3.06
CA GLY A 65 -22.11 0.80 -2.83
C GLY A 65 -23.60 0.89 -2.55
N PHE A 66 -23.97 1.82 -1.68
CA PHE A 66 -25.35 2.10 -1.28
C PHE A 66 -25.54 3.60 -1.24
N ASP A 67 -26.69 4.07 -1.70
CA ASP A 67 -27.12 5.45 -1.59
C ASP A 67 -28.55 5.50 -1.06
N LYS A 68 -28.73 6.28 0.01
CA LYS A 68 -30.03 6.58 0.59
C LYS A 68 -30.44 7.96 0.12
N ASP A 69 -31.41 7.99 -0.78
CA ASP A 69 -31.80 9.19 -1.51
C ASP A 69 -32.92 9.96 -0.79
N PHE A 70 -33.74 9.26 0.01
CA PHE A 70 -34.84 9.92 0.72
C PHE A 70 -34.47 10.52 2.09
N ALA A 71 -35.23 11.55 2.46
CA ALA A 71 -35.18 12.17 3.78
C ALA A 71 -36.50 12.04 4.57
N THR A 72 -36.41 12.27 5.88
CA THR A 72 -37.57 12.39 6.77
C THR A 72 -37.56 13.74 7.46
N ASN A 73 -38.75 14.29 7.73
CA ASN A 73 -38.92 15.49 8.53
C ASN A 73 -38.56 15.22 10.01
N GLY A 74 -38.43 16.29 10.80
CA GLY A 74 -38.11 16.19 12.23
C GLY A 74 -39.16 15.45 13.07
N ASP A 75 -40.38 15.29 12.56
CA ASP A 75 -41.46 14.50 13.16
C ASP A 75 -41.48 13.03 12.68
N GLY A 76 -40.53 12.64 11.82
CA GLY A 76 -40.42 11.31 11.25
C GLY A 76 -41.29 11.06 10.01
N SER A 77 -42.06 12.04 9.53
CA SER A 77 -42.82 11.88 8.29
C SER A 77 -41.88 11.87 7.07
N PHE A 78 -42.35 11.32 5.96
CA PHE A 78 -41.63 11.41 4.68
C PHE A 78 -41.44 12.88 4.29
N ASN A 79 -40.23 13.23 3.84
CA ASN A 79 -39.94 14.54 3.27
C ASN A 79 -40.01 14.45 1.75
N THR A 80 -40.90 15.23 1.12
CA THR A 80 -41.08 15.24 -0.33
C THR A 80 -40.09 16.15 -1.05
N ALA A 81 -39.23 16.84 -0.32
CA ALA A 81 -38.19 17.68 -0.89
C ALA A 81 -36.94 16.87 -1.19
N ASP A 82 -36.40 17.07 -2.38
CA ASP A 82 -35.26 16.31 -2.90
C ASP A 82 -34.25 17.23 -3.62
N GLN A 83 -32.96 16.92 -3.49
CA GLN A 83 -31.83 17.62 -4.10
C GLN A 83 -31.25 16.92 -5.33
N THR A 84 -31.74 15.72 -5.64
CA THR A 84 -31.22 14.82 -6.67
C THR A 84 -32.24 14.55 -7.79
N THR A 85 -32.99 15.57 -8.20
CA THR A 85 -33.82 15.47 -9.42
C THR A 85 -33.07 15.97 -10.66
N PHE A 86 -33.32 15.37 -11.82
CA PHE A 86 -32.88 15.89 -13.10
C PHE A 86 -33.70 17.11 -13.53
N SER A 87 -33.01 18.12 -14.07
CA SER A 87 -33.64 19.31 -14.63
C SER A 87 -33.84 19.24 -16.16
N THR A 88 -34.47 20.28 -16.71
CA THR A 88 -34.87 20.35 -18.13
C THR A 88 -33.66 20.28 -19.05
N GLY A 89 -33.62 19.23 -19.88
CA GLY A 89 -32.60 19.06 -20.92
C GLY A 89 -31.76 17.79 -20.75
N SER A 90 -31.71 17.21 -19.55
CA SER A 90 -30.99 15.96 -19.28
C SER A 90 -31.57 14.81 -20.10
N LYS A 91 -30.68 14.11 -20.83
CA LYS A 91 -30.98 12.96 -21.68
C LYS A 91 -29.79 12.01 -21.67
N ASP A 92 -30.06 10.71 -21.70
CA ASP A 92 -29.03 9.67 -21.77
C ASP A 92 -28.16 9.78 -23.04
N THR A 93 -28.69 10.41 -24.09
CA THR A 93 -27.95 10.63 -25.35
C THR A 93 -26.99 11.81 -25.31
N LEU A 94 -26.94 12.57 -24.21
CA LEU A 94 -26.05 13.73 -24.04
C LEU A 94 -24.90 13.38 -23.12
N ASN A 95 -23.74 14.00 -23.36
CA ASN A 95 -22.65 13.95 -22.39
C ASN A 95 -23.08 14.60 -21.06
N ILE A 96 -22.55 14.09 -19.94
CA ILE A 96 -22.86 14.54 -18.58
C ILE A 96 -22.64 16.05 -18.44
N THR A 97 -21.45 16.56 -18.76
CA THR A 97 -21.18 18.00 -18.76
C THR A 97 -21.12 18.54 -20.21
N PRO A 98 -21.90 19.58 -20.59
CA PRO A 98 -22.91 20.30 -19.81
C PRO A 98 -24.35 19.75 -20.02
N GLY A 99 -24.49 18.55 -20.57
CA GLY A 99 -25.79 18.05 -21.05
C GLY A 99 -26.77 17.63 -19.95
N TRP A 100 -26.27 17.34 -18.75
CA TRP A 100 -27.08 16.99 -17.59
C TRP A 100 -27.07 18.10 -16.54
N GLN A 101 -28.22 18.29 -15.92
CA GLN A 101 -28.42 19.24 -14.84
C GLN A 101 -29.26 18.58 -13.74
N CYS A 102 -28.97 18.89 -12.48
CA CYS A 102 -29.84 18.54 -11.35
C CYS A 102 -30.55 19.78 -10.79
N ASN A 103 -31.65 19.56 -10.09
CA ASN A 103 -32.46 20.57 -9.45
C ASN A 103 -32.78 20.19 -7.98
N PHE A 104 -33.15 21.20 -7.21
CA PHE A 104 -33.83 20.99 -5.94
C PHE A 104 -35.34 21.13 -6.16
N ASP A 105 -36.10 20.09 -5.85
CA ASP A 105 -37.54 20.07 -5.95
C ASP A 105 -38.18 19.93 -4.57
N ASN A 106 -39.06 20.86 -4.19
CA ASN A 106 -39.75 20.81 -2.90
C ASN A 106 -40.79 19.68 -2.79
N ASN A 107 -41.24 19.15 -3.93
CA ASN A 107 -42.32 18.17 -4.01
C ASN A 107 -42.07 17.22 -5.17
N VAL A 108 -41.27 16.18 -4.93
CA VAL A 108 -41.11 15.07 -5.86
C VAL A 108 -42.36 14.19 -5.80
N ASN A 109 -42.79 13.70 -6.97
CA ASN A 109 -43.94 12.81 -7.05
C ASN A 109 -43.51 11.39 -6.66
N SER A 110 -44.17 10.78 -5.68
CA SER A 110 -43.89 9.41 -5.22
C SER A 110 -43.71 8.34 -6.31
N LYS A 111 -44.33 8.50 -7.49
CA LYS A 111 -44.15 7.54 -8.59
C LYS A 111 -42.71 7.51 -9.10
N ILE A 112 -42.03 8.64 -9.11
CA ILE A 112 -40.71 8.84 -9.70
C ILE A 112 -39.60 8.95 -8.63
N ASP A 113 -39.98 9.04 -7.36
CA ASP A 113 -39.09 9.24 -6.22
C ASP A 113 -38.38 7.92 -5.85
N ILE A 114 -37.05 7.94 -5.79
CA ILE A 114 -36.16 6.83 -5.44
C ILE A 114 -35.88 6.91 -3.94
N MET A 115 -35.98 5.77 -3.25
CA MET A 115 -35.71 5.72 -1.82
C MET A 115 -34.26 5.34 -1.55
N ASN A 116 -33.83 4.26 -2.16
CA ASN A 116 -32.48 3.74 -2.02
C ASN A 116 -32.03 3.16 -3.36
N ALA A 117 -30.73 3.21 -3.63
CA ALA A 117 -30.12 2.47 -4.72
C ALA A 117 -28.79 1.85 -4.26
N TYR A 118 -28.46 0.69 -4.80
CA TYR A 118 -27.27 -0.05 -4.41
C TYR A 118 -26.72 -0.89 -5.56
N ALA A 119 -25.43 -1.19 -5.48
CA ALA A 119 -24.74 -2.00 -6.46
C ALA A 119 -23.60 -2.81 -5.83
N LEU A 120 -23.29 -3.95 -6.45
CA LEU A 120 -22.16 -4.81 -6.11
C LEU A 120 -21.34 -5.11 -7.36
N ALA A 121 -20.02 -5.19 -7.19
CA ALA A 121 -19.11 -5.73 -8.19
C ALA A 121 -18.67 -7.12 -7.77
N TYR A 122 -18.69 -8.06 -8.71
CA TYR A 122 -18.36 -9.45 -8.50
C TYR A 122 -17.44 -9.96 -9.60
N THR A 123 -16.30 -10.52 -9.22
CA THR A 123 -15.42 -11.29 -10.11
C THR A 123 -15.56 -12.76 -9.78
N ASN A 124 -16.19 -13.53 -10.66
CA ASN A 124 -16.44 -14.94 -10.45
C ASN A 124 -15.10 -15.72 -10.35
N PRO A 125 -14.78 -16.32 -9.19
CA PRO A 125 -13.50 -17.03 -9.01
C PRO A 125 -13.33 -18.25 -9.92
N ALA A 126 -14.41 -18.81 -10.46
CA ALA A 126 -14.36 -20.00 -11.31
C ALA A 126 -13.90 -19.69 -12.74
N ASN A 127 -14.18 -18.50 -13.27
CA ASN A 127 -13.93 -18.16 -14.67
C ASN A 127 -13.45 -16.71 -14.91
N ASN A 128 -13.25 -15.92 -13.84
CA ASN A 128 -12.86 -14.51 -13.86
C ASN A 128 -13.84 -13.58 -14.59
N HIS A 129 -15.11 -13.97 -14.74
CA HIS A 129 -16.13 -13.08 -15.29
C HIS A 129 -16.44 -11.96 -14.30
N GLN A 130 -16.45 -10.73 -14.79
CA GLN A 130 -16.86 -9.54 -14.05
C GLN A 130 -18.36 -9.33 -14.21
N ILE A 131 -19.05 -9.11 -13.09
CA ILE A 131 -20.50 -9.01 -13.01
C ILE A 131 -20.84 -7.83 -12.12
N LEU A 132 -21.81 -7.04 -12.57
CA LEU A 132 -22.44 -5.99 -11.77
C LEU A 132 -23.82 -6.47 -11.33
N TYR A 133 -24.10 -6.36 -10.03
CA TYR A 133 -25.45 -6.45 -9.49
C TYR A 133 -25.91 -5.06 -9.08
N PHE A 134 -27.19 -4.75 -9.26
CA PHE A 134 -27.76 -3.46 -8.90
C PHE A 134 -29.21 -3.58 -8.46
N GLY A 135 -29.63 -2.69 -7.57
CA GLY A 135 -31.00 -2.62 -7.06
C GLY A 135 -31.42 -1.21 -6.71
N LEU A 136 -32.71 -0.94 -6.81
CA LEU A 136 -33.32 0.33 -6.40
C LEU A 136 -34.71 0.12 -5.80
N GLU A 137 -35.09 1.09 -4.99
CA GLU A 137 -36.37 1.15 -4.29
C GLU A 137 -37.14 2.39 -4.74
N ARG A 138 -38.44 2.25 -5.02
CA ARG A 138 -39.31 3.34 -5.45
C ARG A 138 -40.36 3.64 -4.38
N ASN A 139 -40.70 4.92 -4.20
CA ASN A 139 -41.69 5.32 -3.20
C ASN A 139 -43.12 4.86 -3.52
N ALA A 140 -43.45 4.54 -4.78
CA ALA A 140 -44.77 4.03 -5.14
C ALA A 140 -44.77 3.13 -6.38
N ASN A 141 -45.65 2.13 -6.36
CA ASN A 141 -45.90 1.18 -7.45
C ASN A 141 -46.99 1.59 -8.46
N THR A 142 -47.35 2.88 -8.56
CA THR A 142 -48.48 3.30 -9.41
C THR A 142 -48.15 3.29 -10.91
N GLY A 143 -48.85 2.44 -11.67
CA GLY A 143 -48.71 2.31 -13.13
C GLY A 143 -47.36 1.72 -13.54
N ASP A 144 -47.01 1.86 -14.82
CA ASP A 144 -45.73 1.36 -15.34
C ASP A 144 -44.54 2.07 -14.69
N GLY A 145 -43.50 1.29 -14.42
CA GLY A 145 -42.21 1.73 -13.90
C GLY A 145 -41.13 1.61 -14.96
N ASN A 146 -40.31 2.65 -15.11
CA ASN A 146 -39.11 2.61 -15.92
C ASN A 146 -37.97 3.18 -15.10
N VAL A 147 -36.85 2.47 -15.12
CA VAL A 147 -35.68 2.77 -14.33
C VAL A 147 -34.44 2.57 -15.18
N ALA A 148 -33.35 3.20 -14.79
CA ALA A 148 -32.07 2.92 -15.37
C ALA A 148 -30.93 3.03 -14.34
N PHE A 149 -29.79 2.46 -14.70
CA PHE A 149 -28.53 2.60 -14.00
C PHE A 149 -27.45 3.01 -14.98
N TRP A 150 -26.82 4.14 -14.71
CA TRP A 150 -25.53 4.48 -15.27
C TRP A 150 -24.42 3.90 -14.40
N PHE A 151 -23.49 3.17 -15.00
CA PHE A 151 -22.20 2.81 -14.39
C PHE A 151 -21.10 3.62 -15.08
N LEU A 152 -20.48 4.51 -14.31
CA LEU A 152 -19.63 5.58 -14.81
C LEU A 152 -18.22 5.43 -14.27
N GLN A 153 -17.24 5.65 -15.15
CA GLN A 153 -15.83 5.62 -14.77
C GLN A 153 -15.38 6.93 -14.12
N ASP A 154 -15.87 8.07 -14.61
CA ASP A 154 -15.60 9.37 -13.98
C ASP A 154 -16.45 9.56 -12.70
N ASN A 155 -16.02 10.48 -11.83
CA ASN A 155 -16.75 10.88 -10.64
C ASN A 155 -17.90 11.84 -10.98
N ALA A 156 -18.83 11.38 -11.82
CA ALA A 156 -19.98 12.17 -12.22
C ALA A 156 -20.94 12.37 -11.05
N GLY A 157 -21.56 13.54 -10.94
CA GLY A 157 -22.51 13.81 -9.88
C GLY A 157 -23.03 15.24 -9.88
N CYS A 158 -24.07 15.47 -9.08
CA CYS A 158 -24.72 16.75 -8.94
C CYS A 158 -25.52 16.76 -7.65
N VAL A 159 -25.49 17.88 -6.93
CA VAL A 159 -26.43 18.16 -5.83
C VAL A 159 -26.80 19.62 -5.97
N SER A 160 -28.10 19.92 -6.02
CA SER A 160 -28.58 21.29 -6.01
C SER A 160 -29.19 21.63 -4.65
N ALA A 161 -28.81 22.78 -4.11
CA ALA A 161 -29.45 23.38 -2.94
C ALA A 161 -30.47 24.48 -3.30
N GLY A 162 -30.85 24.58 -4.58
CA GLY A 162 -31.75 25.64 -5.06
C GLY A 162 -31.96 25.62 -6.57
N PRO A 163 -31.37 26.56 -7.35
CA PRO A 163 -31.56 26.59 -8.79
C PRO A 163 -30.91 25.39 -9.47
N SER A 164 -31.32 25.08 -10.70
CA SER A 164 -30.70 24.00 -11.45
C SER A 164 -29.21 24.28 -11.68
N VAL A 165 -28.36 23.27 -11.45
CA VAL A 165 -26.91 23.33 -11.65
C VAL A 165 -26.48 22.21 -12.57
N ALA A 166 -25.38 22.41 -13.30
CA ALA A 166 -24.83 21.37 -14.17
C ALA A 166 -24.25 20.23 -13.33
N PHE A 167 -24.37 19.01 -13.84
CA PHE A 167 -23.57 17.90 -13.34
C PHE A 167 -22.09 18.22 -13.54
N THR A 168 -21.25 17.64 -12.68
CA THR A 168 -19.81 17.54 -12.89
C THR A 168 -19.46 16.17 -13.45
N GLY A 169 -18.27 16.06 -14.06
CA GLY A 169 -17.79 14.82 -14.68
C GLY A 169 -18.24 14.68 -16.14
N ASN A 170 -17.66 13.71 -16.85
CA ASN A 170 -17.98 13.42 -18.24
C ASN A 170 -18.15 11.92 -18.44
N HIS A 171 -18.82 11.55 -19.53
CA HIS A 171 -18.74 10.18 -19.97
C HIS A 171 -17.32 9.83 -20.41
N VAL A 172 -16.93 8.61 -20.08
CA VAL A 172 -15.72 7.94 -20.54
C VAL A 172 -16.11 6.80 -21.47
N ASP A 173 -15.24 6.46 -22.41
CA ASP A 173 -15.50 5.37 -23.34
C ASP A 173 -15.77 4.08 -22.57
N GLY A 174 -16.93 3.48 -22.85
CA GLY A 174 -17.35 2.27 -22.19
C GLY A 174 -18.12 2.43 -20.89
N ASP A 175 -18.51 3.65 -20.51
CA ASP A 175 -19.59 3.84 -19.54
C ASP A 175 -20.85 3.09 -20.01
N LEU A 176 -21.61 2.55 -19.05
CA LEU A 176 -22.75 1.69 -19.34
C LEU A 176 -24.04 2.31 -18.85
N LEU A 177 -25.07 2.23 -19.68
CA LEU A 177 -26.44 2.52 -19.31
C LEU A 177 -27.24 1.23 -19.34
N VAL A 178 -27.79 0.83 -18.20
CA VAL A 178 -28.73 -0.28 -18.09
C VAL A 178 -30.13 0.32 -17.99
N VAL A 179 -31.01 0.02 -18.94
CA VAL A 179 -32.41 0.48 -18.95
C VAL A 179 -33.33 -0.71 -18.72
N SER A 180 -34.29 -0.56 -17.81
CA SER A 180 -35.33 -1.57 -17.59
C SER A 180 -36.72 -0.96 -17.52
N ALA A 181 -37.71 -1.73 -17.97
CA ALA A 181 -39.12 -1.41 -17.86
C ALA A 181 -39.91 -2.57 -17.29
N PHE A 182 -40.90 -2.26 -16.47
CA PHE A 182 -41.85 -3.21 -15.90
C PHE A 182 -43.26 -2.62 -15.90
N THR A 183 -44.23 -3.43 -16.34
CA THR A 183 -45.59 -2.96 -16.64
C THR A 183 -46.56 -3.27 -15.50
N ASN A 184 -47.44 -2.32 -15.18
CA ASN A 184 -48.59 -2.44 -14.27
C ASN A 184 -48.34 -3.17 -12.93
N GLY A 185 -47.19 -2.96 -12.29
CA GLY A 185 -46.87 -3.68 -11.05
C GLY A 185 -46.66 -5.20 -11.24
N GLY A 186 -46.18 -5.60 -12.42
CA GLY A 186 -45.74 -6.96 -12.74
C GLY A 186 -44.22 -7.07 -12.88
N GLY A 187 -43.78 -8.25 -13.35
CA GLY A 187 -42.36 -8.57 -13.58
C GLY A 187 -41.68 -7.72 -14.66
N VAL A 188 -40.38 -7.90 -14.80
CA VAL A 188 -39.55 -7.16 -15.76
C VAL A 188 -39.84 -7.63 -17.19
N SER A 189 -40.22 -6.70 -18.08
CA SER A 189 -40.50 -7.05 -19.47
C SER A 189 -39.26 -7.06 -20.35
N THR A 190 -38.33 -6.15 -20.10
CA THR A 190 -37.09 -5.99 -20.88
C THR A 190 -36.04 -5.32 -20.02
N ILE A 191 -34.78 -5.75 -20.16
CA ILE A 191 -33.61 -5.04 -19.67
C ILE A 191 -32.57 -4.95 -20.79
N ASP A 192 -32.14 -3.74 -21.11
CA ASP A 192 -31.21 -3.45 -22.20
C ASP A 192 -29.97 -2.72 -21.64
N VAL A 193 -28.78 -3.17 -22.05
CA VAL A 193 -27.51 -2.53 -21.68
C VAL A 193 -26.93 -1.84 -22.90
N TYR A 194 -26.72 -0.54 -22.80
CA TYR A 194 -26.12 0.30 -23.82
C TYR A 194 -24.71 0.73 -23.37
N ARG A 195 -23.84 0.95 -24.35
CA ARG A 195 -22.47 1.42 -24.11
C ARG A 195 -22.30 2.83 -24.66
N TRP A 196 -21.65 3.69 -23.89
CA TRP A 196 -21.15 4.97 -24.38
C TRP A 196 -19.87 4.76 -25.20
N ASP A 197 -19.84 5.30 -26.41
CA ASP A 197 -18.71 5.23 -27.33
C ASP A 197 -18.00 6.59 -27.41
N GLY A 198 -16.70 6.63 -27.09
CA GLY A 198 -15.89 7.83 -26.98
C GLY A 198 -15.91 8.45 -25.58
N GLY A 199 -15.31 9.63 -25.40
CA GLY A 199 -15.31 10.36 -24.11
C GLY A 199 -16.39 11.43 -24.05
N ALA A 200 -16.05 12.61 -23.51
CA ALA A 200 -16.94 13.77 -23.43
C ALA A 200 -17.55 14.21 -24.79
N GLY A 201 -16.86 13.96 -25.90
CA GLY A 201 -17.35 14.22 -27.27
C GLY A 201 -17.99 13.01 -27.96
N GLY A 202 -18.24 11.93 -27.20
CA GLY A 202 -18.80 10.67 -27.66
C GLY A 202 -20.32 10.68 -27.79
N ALA A 203 -20.90 9.50 -27.92
CA ALA A 203 -22.33 9.30 -27.97
C ALA A 203 -22.74 7.93 -27.40
N LEU A 204 -23.97 7.85 -26.92
CA LEU A 204 -24.58 6.59 -26.53
C LEU A 204 -24.88 5.74 -27.78
N ASN A 205 -24.45 4.48 -27.77
CA ASN A 205 -24.84 3.54 -28.80
C ASN A 205 -26.34 3.25 -28.71
N THR A 206 -27.06 3.35 -29.82
CA THR A 206 -28.51 3.12 -29.85
C THR A 206 -28.90 1.65 -29.97
N THR A 207 -27.92 0.76 -30.22
CA THR A 207 -28.11 -0.68 -30.21
C THR A 207 -27.66 -1.24 -28.87
N PRO A 208 -28.50 -1.98 -28.14
CA PRO A 208 -28.09 -2.62 -26.89
C PRO A 208 -26.91 -3.57 -27.13
N ALA A 209 -25.87 -3.44 -26.31
CA ALA A 209 -24.76 -4.41 -26.23
C ALA A 209 -25.20 -5.72 -25.56
N ALA A 210 -26.23 -5.66 -24.72
CA ALA A 210 -26.86 -6.84 -24.13
C ALA A 210 -28.36 -6.61 -23.92
N HIS A 211 -29.11 -7.71 -23.91
CA HIS A 211 -30.55 -7.74 -23.73
C HIS A 211 -30.92 -8.92 -22.82
N GLY A 212 -31.91 -8.71 -21.96
CA GLY A 212 -32.43 -9.70 -21.03
C GLY A 212 -33.91 -9.46 -20.70
N VAL A 213 -34.47 -10.34 -19.87
CA VAL A 213 -35.86 -10.28 -19.40
C VAL A 213 -35.91 -10.63 -17.89
N ASP A 214 -37.08 -11.01 -17.37
CA ASP A 214 -37.26 -11.32 -15.96
C ASP A 214 -36.39 -12.50 -15.49
N CYS A 215 -35.52 -12.29 -14.49
CA CYS A 215 -34.67 -13.33 -13.88
C CYS A 215 -35.46 -14.53 -13.38
N LYS A 216 -36.73 -14.35 -13.02
CA LYS A 216 -37.60 -15.43 -12.51
C LYS A 216 -38.24 -16.28 -13.61
N SER A 217 -38.09 -15.85 -14.86
CA SER A 217 -38.70 -16.48 -16.03
C SER A 217 -37.67 -17.00 -17.02
N THR A 218 -36.43 -16.53 -16.96
CA THR A 218 -35.35 -16.99 -17.83
C THR A 218 -34.89 -18.39 -17.43
N ALA A 219 -34.54 -19.19 -18.45
CA ALA A 219 -33.69 -20.35 -18.22
C ALA A 219 -32.24 -19.86 -18.10
N GLY A 220 -31.38 -20.60 -17.39
CA GLY A 220 -29.98 -20.23 -17.19
C GLY A 220 -29.20 -19.92 -18.47
N LEU A 221 -27.97 -19.42 -18.32
CA LEU A 221 -27.08 -18.87 -19.35
C LEU A 221 -27.37 -17.42 -19.80
N ASP A 222 -28.20 -16.64 -19.09
CA ASP A 222 -28.38 -15.22 -19.39
C ASP A 222 -27.22 -14.36 -18.86
N ALA A 223 -26.71 -13.47 -19.71
CA ALA A 223 -25.69 -12.52 -19.31
C ALA A 223 -26.29 -11.27 -18.67
N VAL A 224 -27.60 -11.06 -18.82
CA VAL A 224 -28.34 -9.94 -18.23
C VAL A 224 -29.74 -10.41 -17.89
N CYS A 225 -30.19 -10.10 -16.69
CA CYS A 225 -31.58 -10.20 -16.30
C CYS A 225 -31.87 -9.18 -15.20
N ALA A 226 -33.15 -8.89 -14.99
CA ALA A 226 -33.59 -8.14 -13.83
C ALA A 226 -34.93 -8.66 -13.34
N THR A 227 -35.31 -8.36 -12.11
CA THR A 227 -36.63 -8.70 -11.58
C THR A 227 -37.13 -7.61 -10.64
N THR A 228 -38.37 -7.77 -10.18
CA THR A 228 -38.96 -6.94 -9.13
C THR A 228 -39.49 -7.84 -8.02
N ASN A 229 -39.90 -7.30 -6.87
CA ASN A 229 -40.63 -8.04 -5.84
C ASN A 229 -42.09 -8.39 -6.25
N SER A 230 -42.32 -8.64 -7.55
CA SER A 230 -43.59 -9.02 -8.15
C SER A 230 -43.36 -10.07 -9.24
N GLY A 231 -44.43 -10.49 -9.92
CA GLY A 231 -44.33 -11.47 -11.01
C GLY A 231 -44.27 -12.92 -10.51
N PRO A 232 -43.52 -13.81 -11.20
CA PRO A 232 -43.38 -15.21 -10.83
C PRO A 232 -42.77 -15.41 -9.43
N LEU A 233 -42.90 -16.63 -8.89
CA LEU A 233 -42.19 -17.07 -7.68
C LEU A 233 -40.65 -17.03 -7.90
N PRO A 234 -39.81 -16.95 -6.85
CA PRO A 234 -40.10 -17.22 -5.44
C PRO A 234 -40.72 -16.06 -4.66
N ILE A 235 -40.37 -14.81 -4.95
CA ILE A 235 -40.92 -13.64 -4.23
C ILE A 235 -41.82 -12.81 -5.13
N ASN A 236 -43.07 -12.60 -4.73
CA ASN A 236 -44.02 -11.76 -5.46
C ASN A 236 -44.97 -10.97 -4.54
N THR A 237 -44.49 -10.66 -3.34
CA THR A 237 -45.28 -10.00 -2.28
C THR A 237 -44.52 -8.80 -1.72
N SER A 238 -45.10 -8.13 -0.73
CA SER A 238 -44.38 -7.07 0.00
C SER A 238 -43.20 -7.65 0.77
N ILE A 239 -42.08 -6.95 0.75
CA ILE A 239 -40.82 -7.37 1.40
C ILE A 239 -40.46 -6.43 2.55
N THR A 240 -39.59 -6.88 3.44
CA THR A 240 -39.09 -6.08 4.56
C THR A 240 -37.58 -5.88 4.46
N THR A 241 -37.15 -4.64 4.30
CA THR A 241 -35.74 -4.25 4.21
C THR A 241 -35.07 -4.22 5.59
N PRO A 242 -33.77 -4.53 5.71
CA PRO A 242 -33.02 -4.32 6.96
C PRO A 242 -32.75 -2.84 7.24
N TRP A 243 -32.60 -2.03 6.19
CA TRP A 243 -32.36 -0.58 6.25
C TRP A 243 -33.66 0.22 6.09
N PRO A 244 -33.67 1.50 6.52
CA PRO A 244 -34.82 2.38 6.31
C PRO A 244 -35.17 2.56 4.83
N THR A 245 -36.46 2.59 4.56
CA THR A 245 -37.07 2.95 3.28
C THR A 245 -38.33 3.79 3.53
N SER A 246 -39.06 4.15 2.49
CA SER A 246 -40.37 4.79 2.61
C SER A 246 -41.23 4.43 1.41
N ASN A 247 -42.52 4.22 1.63
CA ASN A 247 -43.47 4.12 0.52
C ASN A 247 -44.68 5.03 0.77
N LYS A 248 -45.38 5.38 -0.31
CA LYS A 248 -46.48 6.34 -0.30
C LYS A 248 -47.62 5.93 0.63
N GLN A 249 -47.84 4.64 0.82
CA GLN A 249 -49.00 4.15 1.58
C GLN A 249 -48.70 3.88 3.05
N ASP A 250 -47.50 3.41 3.38
CA ASP A 250 -47.09 3.07 4.76
C ASP A 250 -46.23 4.18 5.41
N GLY A 251 -45.66 5.08 4.60
CA GLY A 251 -44.71 6.10 5.05
C GLY A 251 -43.30 5.53 5.31
N PRO A 252 -42.42 6.31 5.98
CA PRO A 252 -41.09 5.85 6.34
C PRO A 252 -41.13 4.63 7.26
N GLY A 253 -40.28 3.65 6.98
CA GLY A 253 -40.23 2.38 7.70
C GLY A 253 -39.25 1.39 7.07
N ASN A 254 -39.66 0.13 6.97
CA ASN A 254 -38.83 -0.96 6.43
C ASN A 254 -39.62 -1.83 5.43
N THR A 255 -40.73 -1.33 4.89
CA THR A 255 -41.63 -2.12 4.04
C THR A 255 -41.64 -1.58 2.63
N LEU A 256 -41.40 -2.47 1.68
CA LEU A 256 -41.62 -2.23 0.24
C LEU A 256 -42.78 -3.10 -0.20
N ARG A 257 -43.82 -2.47 -0.73
CA ARG A 257 -44.97 -3.17 -1.31
C ARG A 257 -44.58 -3.80 -2.65
N THR A 258 -45.43 -4.67 -3.14
CA THR A 258 -45.23 -5.33 -4.43
C THR A 258 -44.97 -4.30 -5.54
N SER A 259 -43.91 -4.52 -6.32
CA SER A 259 -43.39 -3.66 -7.39
C SER A 259 -42.81 -2.32 -6.96
N GLU A 260 -42.32 -2.24 -5.72
CA GLU A 260 -41.53 -1.10 -5.21
C GLU A 260 -40.03 -1.41 -5.13
N PHE A 261 -39.64 -2.66 -5.36
CA PHE A 261 -38.25 -3.08 -5.43
C PHE A 261 -37.91 -3.61 -6.82
N PHE A 262 -36.73 -3.23 -7.32
CA PHE A 262 -36.16 -3.68 -8.58
C PHE A 262 -34.70 -4.08 -8.35
N GLU A 263 -34.26 -5.16 -9.00
CA GLU A 263 -32.86 -5.58 -9.01
C GLU A 263 -32.48 -6.25 -10.33
N GLY A 264 -31.18 -6.35 -10.59
CA GLY A 264 -30.69 -7.07 -11.75
C GLY A 264 -29.19 -7.34 -11.70
N GLY A 265 -28.74 -8.08 -12.70
CA GLY A 265 -27.35 -8.44 -12.89
C GLY A 265 -26.92 -8.34 -14.35
N VAL A 266 -25.66 -7.98 -14.58
CA VAL A 266 -25.02 -7.93 -15.90
C VAL A 266 -23.64 -8.58 -15.83
N ASP A 267 -23.43 -9.65 -16.58
CA ASP A 267 -22.11 -10.24 -16.84
C ASP A 267 -21.41 -9.43 -17.93
N LEU A 268 -20.50 -8.58 -17.47
CA LEU A 268 -19.72 -7.67 -18.29
C LEU A 268 -18.75 -8.43 -19.19
N THR A 269 -18.14 -9.50 -18.69
CA THR A 269 -17.16 -10.29 -19.44
C THR A 269 -17.84 -11.04 -20.59
N ALA A 270 -19.00 -11.65 -20.35
CA ALA A 270 -19.77 -12.34 -21.39
C ALA A 270 -20.22 -11.43 -22.54
N LYS A 271 -20.22 -10.11 -22.32
CA LYS A 271 -20.63 -9.09 -23.30
C LYS A 271 -19.50 -8.15 -23.74
N ASN A 272 -18.25 -8.46 -23.38
CA ASN A 272 -17.08 -7.62 -23.67
C ASN A 272 -17.20 -6.16 -23.15
N LEU A 273 -17.96 -5.99 -22.06
CA LEU A 273 -18.14 -4.73 -21.35
C LEU A 273 -17.21 -4.60 -20.14
N GLY A 274 -16.49 -5.67 -19.80
CA GLY A 274 -15.52 -5.71 -18.69
C GLY A 274 -14.22 -4.93 -18.92
N GLY A 275 -13.29 -5.04 -17.98
CA GLY A 275 -11.96 -4.42 -17.98
C GLY A 275 -11.93 -2.94 -17.59
N ARG A 276 -13.08 -2.42 -17.12
CA ARG A 276 -13.30 -1.00 -16.80
C ARG A 276 -13.34 -0.77 -15.31
N CYS A 277 -13.33 0.51 -14.95
CA CYS A 277 -13.25 0.98 -13.58
C CYS A 277 -14.55 1.71 -13.26
N PHE A 278 -15.64 1.01 -12.96
CA PHE A 278 -16.89 1.68 -12.63
C PHE A 278 -16.79 2.24 -11.20
N ASN A 279 -16.63 3.57 -11.12
CA ASN A 279 -16.41 4.26 -9.87
C ASN A 279 -17.74 4.69 -9.23
N VAL A 280 -18.67 5.19 -10.03
CA VAL A 280 -19.98 5.69 -9.60
C VAL A 280 -21.08 4.90 -10.29
N PHE A 281 -22.17 4.64 -9.58
CA PHE A 281 -23.44 4.31 -10.22
C PHE A 281 -24.45 5.44 -9.98
N ILE A 282 -25.29 5.72 -10.97
CA ILE A 282 -26.44 6.62 -10.86
C ILE A 282 -27.67 5.82 -11.25
N ALA A 283 -28.54 5.53 -10.29
CA ALA A 283 -29.85 4.97 -10.56
C ALA A 283 -30.80 6.11 -10.88
N ASP A 284 -31.65 5.97 -11.89
CA ASP A 284 -32.66 6.98 -12.21
C ASP A 284 -34.05 6.39 -12.48
N THR A 285 -35.06 7.23 -12.29
CA THR A 285 -36.41 6.97 -12.81
C THR A 285 -36.69 7.80 -14.05
N ARG A 286 -37.47 7.22 -14.96
CA ARG A 286 -37.67 7.78 -16.29
C ARG A 286 -39.07 7.57 -16.83
N SER A 287 -39.45 8.39 -17.81
CA SER A 287 -40.81 8.36 -18.39
C SER A 287 -41.09 7.11 -19.24
N SER A 288 -40.05 6.48 -19.79
CA SER A 288 -40.14 5.27 -20.60
C SER A 288 -38.74 4.66 -20.80
N GLN A 289 -38.67 3.47 -21.39
CA GLN A 289 -37.45 2.81 -21.83
C GLN A 289 -36.68 3.54 -22.96
N SER A 290 -37.25 4.58 -23.58
CA SER A 290 -36.60 5.31 -24.69
C SER A 290 -35.31 5.99 -24.24
N LEU A 291 -34.22 5.92 -25.02
CA LEU A 291 -32.96 6.65 -24.73
C LEU A 291 -33.12 8.19 -24.69
N THR A 292 -34.23 8.71 -25.20
CA THR A 292 -34.56 10.15 -25.16
C THR A 292 -35.63 10.50 -24.12
N ALA A 293 -35.93 9.57 -23.21
CA ALA A 293 -36.94 9.74 -22.16
C ALA A 293 -36.68 10.98 -21.30
N THR A 294 -37.72 11.45 -20.64
CA THR A 294 -37.54 12.43 -19.56
C THR A 294 -37.03 11.67 -18.35
N LEU A 295 -35.86 12.08 -17.86
CA LEU A 295 -35.28 11.62 -16.61
C LEU A 295 -35.90 12.44 -15.47
N PHE A 296 -36.15 11.79 -14.34
CA PHE A 296 -36.84 12.38 -13.21
C PHE A 296 -35.93 12.47 -12.01
N ASP A 297 -35.87 11.43 -11.20
CA ASP A 297 -35.12 11.40 -9.95
C ASP A 297 -33.86 10.55 -10.09
N PHE A 298 -32.83 10.79 -9.28
CA PHE A 298 -31.64 9.94 -9.27
C PHE A 298 -31.03 9.72 -7.89
N ALA A 299 -30.65 8.47 -7.62
CA ALA A 299 -29.80 8.12 -6.50
C ALA A 299 -28.37 7.85 -7.00
N ARG A 300 -27.35 8.29 -6.28
CA ARG A 300 -25.95 8.20 -6.71
C ARG A 300 -25.07 7.57 -5.64
N GLY A 301 -24.67 6.33 -5.87
CA GLY A 301 -23.70 5.64 -5.02
C GLY A 301 -22.31 5.51 -5.63
N ARG A 302 -21.33 5.22 -4.77
CA ARG A 302 -19.95 4.92 -5.17
C ARG A 302 -19.71 3.41 -5.08
N LEU A 303 -19.19 2.83 -6.17
CA LEU A 303 -18.81 1.42 -6.24
C LEU A 303 -17.30 1.24 -6.01
N GLY A 304 -16.47 2.01 -6.72
CA GLY A 304 -15.02 2.09 -6.48
C GLY A 304 -14.20 0.89 -6.93
N GLU A 305 -14.48 0.34 -8.13
CA GLU A 305 -13.78 -0.84 -8.69
C GLU A 305 -12.27 -0.70 -8.95
N CYS A 306 -11.70 0.49 -8.76
CA CYS A 306 -10.28 0.73 -8.94
C CYS A 306 -9.49 0.43 -7.66
N SER A 307 -8.25 -0.04 -7.78
CA SER A 307 -7.33 -0.21 -6.65
C SER A 307 -5.96 0.39 -6.96
N VAL A 308 -5.20 0.77 -5.93
CA VAL A 308 -3.80 1.19 -6.08
C VAL A 308 -2.84 0.17 -5.48
N SER A 309 -1.65 0.05 -6.11
CA SER A 309 -0.52 -0.69 -5.56
C SER A 309 0.75 0.15 -5.65
N LEU A 310 1.73 -0.13 -4.78
CA LEU A 310 2.96 0.66 -4.66
C LEU A 310 4.19 -0.27 -4.69
N THR A 311 5.15 0.06 -5.55
CA THR A 311 6.49 -0.53 -5.57
C THR A 311 7.51 0.58 -5.38
N THR A 312 8.60 0.31 -4.66
CA THR A 312 9.67 1.28 -4.44
C THR A 312 10.99 0.81 -5.07
N THR A 313 11.96 1.69 -5.20
CA THR A 313 13.28 1.38 -5.76
C THR A 313 14.31 2.39 -5.23
N PRO A 314 15.26 1.94 -4.38
CA PRO A 314 16.31 2.81 -3.88
C PRO A 314 17.22 3.26 -5.02
N SER A 315 17.77 4.47 -4.93
CA SER A 315 18.76 4.97 -5.89
C SER A 315 20.05 4.15 -5.89
N SER A 316 20.30 3.37 -4.83
CA SER A 316 21.36 2.36 -4.76
C SER A 316 21.10 1.34 -3.66
N THR A 317 21.47 0.09 -3.91
CA THR A 317 21.53 -0.99 -2.89
C THR A 317 22.97 -1.32 -2.46
N ALA A 318 23.96 -0.57 -2.98
CA ALA A 318 25.36 -0.79 -2.67
C ALA A 318 25.70 -0.43 -1.22
N ASN A 319 26.72 -1.10 -0.67
CA ASN A 319 27.25 -0.75 0.65
C ASN A 319 27.76 0.69 0.67
N ARG A 320 27.55 1.35 1.81
CA ARG A 320 27.92 2.74 2.03
C ARG A 320 28.86 2.84 3.22
N THR A 321 29.76 3.81 3.21
CA THR A 321 30.61 4.12 4.36
C THR A 321 29.91 5.13 5.26
N LEU A 322 29.99 4.97 6.57
CA LEU A 322 29.48 5.96 7.53
C LEU A 322 30.14 7.32 7.27
N GLY A 323 29.32 8.39 7.19
CA GLY A 323 29.78 9.73 6.82
C GLY A 323 29.91 9.99 5.31
N SER A 324 29.51 9.03 4.46
CA SER A 324 29.41 9.25 3.01
C SER A 324 28.50 10.44 2.69
N THR A 325 28.96 11.34 1.80
CA THR A 325 28.20 12.52 1.35
C THR A 325 27.41 12.29 0.06
N THR A 326 27.50 11.09 -0.53
CA THR A 326 26.71 10.78 -1.74
C THR A 326 25.23 10.73 -1.36
N PRO A 327 24.31 11.32 -2.14
CA PRO A 327 22.88 11.21 -1.84
C PRO A 327 22.39 9.75 -1.85
N ILE A 328 21.32 9.48 -1.09
CA ILE A 328 20.55 8.24 -1.18
C ILE A 328 19.07 8.58 -1.10
N THR A 329 18.31 8.14 -2.09
CA THR A 329 16.89 8.43 -2.25
C THR A 329 16.16 7.13 -2.56
N ASP A 330 14.84 7.19 -2.53
CA ASP A 330 13.96 6.11 -2.96
C ASP A 330 12.91 6.65 -3.93
N THR A 331 12.46 5.83 -4.88
CA THR A 331 11.47 6.19 -5.89
C THR A 331 10.29 5.25 -5.80
N ALA A 332 9.11 5.81 -5.58
CA ALA A 332 7.84 5.11 -5.60
C ALA A 332 7.27 5.08 -7.02
N ASP A 333 6.79 3.91 -7.43
CA ASP A 333 5.94 3.68 -8.59
C ASP A 333 4.57 3.18 -8.10
N ILE A 334 3.53 3.96 -8.36
CA ILE A 334 2.14 3.67 -7.99
C ILE A 334 1.43 3.22 -9.25
N VAL A 335 0.79 2.06 -9.19
CA VAL A 335 0.02 1.50 -10.30
C VAL A 335 -1.44 1.51 -9.91
N GLY A 336 -2.25 2.24 -10.70
CA GLY A 336 -3.70 2.10 -10.68
C GLY A 336 -4.09 0.78 -11.35
N SER A 337 -5.10 0.10 -10.85
CA SER A 337 -5.59 -1.16 -11.40
C SER A 337 -7.10 -1.17 -11.47
N THR A 338 -7.63 -1.74 -12.55
CA THR A 338 -9.05 -2.10 -12.67
C THR A 338 -9.23 -3.54 -12.19
N SER A 339 -10.39 -3.87 -11.64
CA SER A 339 -10.77 -5.20 -11.13
C SER A 339 -10.91 -6.27 -12.24
N GLY A 340 -9.91 -6.43 -13.13
CA GLY A 340 -9.95 -7.41 -14.23
C GLY A 340 -8.86 -7.26 -15.29
N GLY A 341 -7.93 -6.31 -15.17
CA GLY A 341 -6.72 -6.24 -16.00
C GLY A 341 -6.93 -5.89 -17.49
N GLY A 342 -8.12 -5.43 -17.87
CA GLY A 342 -8.53 -5.27 -19.27
C GLY A 342 -8.40 -3.87 -19.89
N GLY A 343 -7.88 -2.86 -19.18
CA GLY A 343 -7.77 -1.49 -19.67
C GLY A 343 -6.70 -0.67 -18.94
N THR A 344 -6.31 0.46 -19.53
CA THR A 344 -5.43 1.43 -18.86
C THR A 344 -6.22 2.09 -17.74
N ALA A 345 -5.88 1.78 -16.48
CA ALA A 345 -6.50 2.41 -15.33
C ALA A 345 -6.23 3.93 -15.32
N PRO A 346 -7.07 4.76 -14.68
CA PRO A 346 -6.75 6.17 -14.48
C PRO A 346 -5.47 6.35 -13.66
N THR A 347 -4.68 7.39 -13.95
CA THR A 347 -3.46 7.69 -13.18
C THR A 347 -3.82 8.11 -11.74
N PRO A 348 -3.28 7.45 -10.70
CA PRO A 348 -3.54 7.83 -9.31
C PRO A 348 -2.95 9.20 -8.96
N THR A 349 -3.74 10.05 -8.30
CA THR A 349 -3.28 11.34 -7.75
C THR A 349 -3.24 11.29 -6.22
N GLY A 350 -2.22 11.91 -5.61
CA GLY A 350 -2.06 11.87 -4.16
C GLY A 350 -0.67 12.29 -3.71
N THR A 351 -0.27 11.79 -2.53
CA THR A 351 1.05 12.03 -1.95
C THR A 351 1.70 10.73 -1.50
N VAL A 352 3.02 10.65 -1.64
CA VAL A 352 3.84 9.57 -1.08
C VAL A 352 4.66 10.10 0.08
N THR A 353 4.56 9.43 1.23
CA THR A 353 5.43 9.66 2.39
C THR A 353 6.50 8.57 2.45
N PHE A 354 7.76 8.98 2.40
CA PHE A 354 8.91 8.07 2.45
C PHE A 354 9.50 7.95 3.86
N TYR A 355 10.02 6.78 4.19
CA TYR A 355 10.64 6.45 5.48
C TYR A 355 11.94 5.67 5.27
N LEU A 356 12.88 5.84 6.21
CA LEU A 356 14.07 4.99 6.31
C LEU A 356 14.10 4.31 7.69
N CYS A 357 14.14 2.98 7.71
CA CYS A 357 14.39 2.23 8.93
C CYS A 357 15.89 2.09 9.19
N SER A 358 16.32 2.47 10.38
CA SER A 358 17.63 2.15 10.93
C SER A 358 17.71 0.68 11.39
N PRO A 359 18.92 0.14 11.67
CA PRO A 359 19.08 -1.27 12.07
C PRO A 359 18.22 -1.71 13.25
N SER A 360 17.99 -0.83 14.23
CA SER A 360 17.16 -1.11 15.41
C SER A 360 15.66 -1.10 15.12
N GLN A 361 15.23 -0.55 13.99
CA GLN A 361 13.83 -0.46 13.57
C GLN A 361 13.42 -1.57 12.60
N LEU A 362 14.37 -2.40 12.15
CA LEU A 362 14.09 -3.52 11.27
C LEU A 362 13.45 -4.69 12.04
N THR A 363 12.37 -5.22 11.49
CA THR A 363 11.74 -6.47 11.97
C THR A 363 11.96 -7.53 10.91
N ASN A 364 12.54 -8.68 11.27
CA ASN A 364 12.90 -9.75 10.33
C ASN A 364 13.71 -9.26 9.12
N GLY A 365 14.54 -8.23 9.31
CA GLY A 365 15.42 -7.69 8.27
C GLY A 365 14.75 -6.80 7.22
N ILE A 366 13.51 -6.37 7.43
CA ILE A 366 12.76 -5.43 6.58
C ILE A 366 12.20 -4.24 7.38
N CYS A 367 11.84 -3.15 6.70
CA CYS A 367 11.16 -2.00 7.28
C CYS A 367 9.64 -2.25 7.29
N ALA A 368 9.07 -2.56 8.46
CA ALA A 368 7.65 -2.87 8.59
C ALA A 368 6.75 -1.62 8.46
N GLY A 369 5.46 -1.81 8.14
CA GLY A 369 4.48 -0.76 7.83
C GLY A 369 4.26 0.33 8.89
N SER A 370 4.66 0.08 10.15
CA SER A 370 4.55 1.07 11.24
C SER A 370 5.89 1.67 11.66
N SER A 371 6.98 1.35 10.95
CA SER A 371 8.35 1.68 11.33
C SER A 371 9.00 2.69 10.37
N GLY A 372 10.09 3.27 10.83
CA GLY A 372 10.97 4.12 10.03
C GLY A 372 10.88 5.60 10.41
N THR A 373 11.96 6.32 10.13
CA THR A 373 12.03 7.76 10.28
C THR A 373 11.64 8.41 8.95
N GLN A 374 10.68 9.33 8.97
CA GLN A 374 10.20 10.01 7.78
C GLN A 374 11.32 10.79 7.08
N ILE A 375 11.39 10.69 5.75
CA ILE A 375 12.35 11.39 4.90
C ILE A 375 11.68 12.62 4.31
N GLY A 376 11.96 13.78 4.89
CA GLY A 376 11.38 15.05 4.42
C GLY A 376 9.86 15.12 4.54
N SER A 377 9.24 15.96 3.71
CA SER A 377 7.77 16.09 3.64
C SER A 377 7.16 15.12 2.62
N PRO A 378 5.85 14.79 2.73
CA PRO A 378 5.15 14.03 1.71
C PRO A 378 5.30 14.66 0.31
N VAL A 379 5.47 13.82 -0.70
CA VAL A 379 5.77 14.22 -2.08
C VAL A 379 4.53 13.99 -2.95
N THR A 380 4.03 15.03 -3.63
CA THR A 380 2.91 14.89 -4.58
C THR A 380 3.31 13.99 -5.75
N THR A 381 2.42 13.09 -6.14
CA THR A 381 2.66 12.22 -7.29
C THR A 381 2.61 12.97 -8.61
N SER A 382 3.37 12.49 -9.59
CA SER A 382 3.26 12.90 -10.99
C SER A 382 3.00 11.69 -11.88
N GLU A 383 2.33 11.89 -13.01
CA GLU A 383 2.14 10.82 -14.00
C GLU A 383 3.50 10.36 -14.55
N LYS A 384 3.74 9.04 -14.54
CA LYS A 384 4.92 8.43 -15.18
C LYS A 384 4.60 7.99 -16.60
N VAL A 385 3.54 7.20 -16.73
CA VAL A 385 2.83 6.85 -17.96
C VAL A 385 1.34 6.68 -17.62
N PRO A 386 0.41 6.75 -18.60
CA PRO A 386 -1.02 6.59 -18.32
C PRO A 386 -1.33 5.38 -17.42
N GLY A 387 -2.04 5.63 -16.32
CA GLY A 387 -2.39 4.63 -15.30
C GLY A 387 -1.36 4.40 -14.21
N THR A 388 -0.25 5.14 -14.24
CA THR A 388 0.82 5.05 -13.23
C THR A 388 1.29 6.42 -12.76
N ALA A 389 1.56 6.51 -11.46
CA ALA A 389 2.12 7.68 -10.81
C ALA A 389 3.50 7.38 -10.25
N THR A 390 4.32 8.41 -10.06
CA THR A 390 5.64 8.31 -9.44
C THR A 390 5.90 9.44 -8.45
N ALA A 391 6.76 9.19 -7.47
CA ALA A 391 7.30 10.18 -6.55
C ALA A 391 8.71 9.76 -6.13
N THR A 392 9.59 10.71 -5.82
CA THR A 392 10.95 10.44 -5.34
C THR A 392 11.18 11.15 -4.01
N SER A 393 11.77 10.45 -3.04
CA SER A 393 12.08 10.98 -1.73
C SER A 393 13.11 12.11 -1.78
N ALA A 394 13.17 12.92 -0.72
CA ALA A 394 14.35 13.74 -0.45
C ALA A 394 15.57 12.85 -0.13
N ASP A 395 16.76 13.46 -0.07
CA ASP A 395 17.99 12.75 0.33
C ASP A 395 17.93 12.31 1.79
N ALA A 396 18.12 11.01 2.03
CA ALA A 396 18.07 10.38 3.34
C ALA A 396 19.47 10.23 3.99
N GLN A 397 20.53 10.75 3.38
CA GLN A 397 21.90 10.61 3.86
C GLN A 397 22.09 11.01 5.34
N SER A 398 21.43 12.08 5.80
CA SER A 398 21.55 12.56 7.19
C SER A 398 20.99 11.57 8.23
N LEU A 399 20.19 10.59 7.81
CA LEU A 399 19.62 9.56 8.68
C LEU A 399 20.58 8.38 8.91
N LEU A 400 21.70 8.30 8.18
CA LEU A 400 22.70 7.24 8.28
C LEU A 400 23.64 7.45 9.47
N THR A 401 23.14 7.27 10.69
CA THR A 401 23.84 7.65 11.93
C THR A 401 24.60 6.51 12.62
N VAL A 402 24.26 5.26 12.31
CA VAL A 402 24.88 4.05 12.89
C VAL A 402 25.26 3.05 11.80
N LEU A 403 26.20 2.14 12.12
CA LEU A 403 26.53 1.02 11.24
C LEU A 403 25.40 -0.02 11.22
N GLY A 404 25.24 -0.70 10.08
CA GLY A 404 24.28 -1.79 9.93
C GLY A 404 23.37 -1.63 8.71
N LYS A 405 22.36 -2.50 8.65
CA LYS A 405 21.39 -2.56 7.55
C LYS A 405 20.32 -1.46 7.70
N TYR A 406 20.03 -0.77 6.60
CA TYR A 406 18.94 0.19 6.46
C TYR A 406 18.01 -0.28 5.35
N CYS A 407 16.73 0.01 5.46
CA CYS A 407 15.74 -0.32 4.42
C CYS A 407 14.76 0.84 4.25
N PHE A 408 14.48 1.21 3.01
CA PHE A 408 13.43 2.16 2.67
C PHE A 408 12.03 1.54 2.82
N ARG A 409 11.05 2.44 2.97
CA ARG A 409 9.61 2.16 2.90
C ARG A 409 8.92 3.42 2.38
N ALA A 410 7.83 3.25 1.64
CA ALA A 410 6.94 4.35 1.31
C ALA A 410 5.47 4.00 1.56
N HIS A 411 4.68 5.03 1.83
CA HIS A 411 3.23 4.99 1.99
C HIS A 411 2.60 5.98 1.02
N PHE A 412 1.66 5.53 0.20
CA PHE A 412 0.89 6.38 -0.71
C PHE A 412 -0.51 6.62 -0.14
N ASP A 413 -0.93 7.88 -0.13
CA ASP A 413 -2.29 8.32 0.16
C ASP A 413 -2.87 8.96 -1.11
N ALA A 414 -3.93 8.37 -1.66
CA ALA A 414 -4.66 8.98 -2.76
C ALA A 414 -5.35 10.27 -2.27
N ALA A 415 -5.41 11.28 -3.14
CA ALA A 415 -6.07 12.53 -2.82
C ALA A 415 -7.55 12.28 -2.49
N SER A 416 -8.10 12.98 -1.49
CA SER A 416 -9.50 12.83 -1.11
C SER A 416 -10.48 13.24 -2.21
N ASN A 417 -10.01 14.07 -3.15
CA ASN A 417 -10.73 14.49 -4.35
C ASN A 417 -10.23 13.78 -5.62
N ASP A 418 -9.40 12.75 -5.51
CA ASP A 418 -9.11 11.89 -6.66
C ASP A 418 -10.44 11.31 -7.17
N PRO A 419 -10.73 11.35 -8.48
CA PRO A 419 -12.00 10.86 -8.97
C PRO A 419 -12.13 9.33 -8.85
N ASN A 420 -11.04 8.56 -8.90
CA ASN A 420 -11.06 7.10 -9.07
C ASN A 420 -10.59 6.33 -7.81
N TYR A 421 -9.68 6.91 -7.05
CA TYR A 421 -9.06 6.29 -5.87
C TYR A 421 -9.28 7.03 -4.54
N PRO A 422 -10.35 7.84 -4.32
CA PRO A 422 -10.36 8.73 -3.17
C PRO A 422 -10.33 7.98 -1.85
N GLY A 423 -9.36 8.35 -1.01
CA GLY A 423 -9.09 7.76 0.30
C GLY A 423 -8.39 6.40 0.28
N GLN A 424 -8.00 5.87 -0.88
CA GLN A 424 -7.22 4.64 -0.93
C GLN A 424 -5.76 4.87 -0.54
N THR A 425 -5.15 3.84 0.01
CA THR A 425 -3.74 3.85 0.41
C THR A 425 -2.99 2.65 -0.14
N ALA A 426 -1.69 2.78 -0.37
CA ALA A 426 -0.82 1.66 -0.73
C ALA A 426 0.51 1.71 0.04
N GLU A 427 1.08 0.53 0.29
CA GLU A 427 2.37 0.34 0.97
C GLU A 427 3.38 -0.31 0.02
N THR A 428 4.67 -0.11 0.29
CA THR A 428 5.76 -0.82 -0.40
C THR A 428 5.52 -2.33 -0.45
N SER A 429 5.37 -2.87 -1.65
CA SER A 429 5.13 -4.30 -1.89
C SER A 429 6.41 -5.15 -1.98
N ASN A 430 7.58 -4.53 -2.14
CA ASN A 430 8.88 -5.19 -2.34
C ASN A 430 9.92 -4.91 -1.24
N PRO A 431 9.57 -4.95 0.07
CA PRO A 431 10.40 -4.41 1.16
C PRO A 431 11.78 -5.10 1.32
N ALA A 432 11.97 -6.29 0.77
CA ALA A 432 13.26 -6.98 0.80
C ALA A 432 14.30 -6.38 -0.19
N ALA A 433 13.84 -5.74 -1.26
CA ALA A 433 14.69 -5.12 -2.28
C ALA A 433 15.13 -3.69 -1.91
N GLU A 434 14.61 -3.17 -0.78
CA GLU A 434 14.75 -1.77 -0.36
C GLU A 434 15.97 -1.45 0.50
N CYS A 435 16.88 -2.42 0.64
CA CYS A 435 17.88 -2.38 1.70
C CYS A 435 19.32 -2.21 1.20
N PHE A 436 20.12 -1.52 2.01
CA PHE A 436 21.58 -1.39 1.86
C PHE A 436 22.26 -1.46 3.24
N THR A 437 23.60 -1.54 3.28
CA THR A 437 24.37 -1.60 4.53
C THR A 437 25.32 -0.43 4.67
N VAL A 438 25.33 0.19 5.86
CA VAL A 438 26.32 1.18 6.26
C VAL A 438 27.46 0.48 7.01
N THR A 439 28.67 0.64 6.51
CA THR A 439 29.92 0.01 6.98
C THR A 439 30.94 1.07 7.35
N SER A 440 32.03 0.65 7.99
CA SER A 440 33.19 1.52 8.24
C SER A 440 34.47 0.70 8.05
N VAL A 441 35.57 1.39 7.78
CA VAL A 441 36.89 0.78 7.62
C VAL A 441 37.69 1.09 8.88
N ALA A 442 38.16 0.04 9.56
CA ALA A 442 39.06 0.20 10.70
C ALA A 442 40.49 0.47 10.20
N SER A 443 41.20 1.38 10.85
CA SER A 443 42.65 1.55 10.71
C SER A 443 43.34 1.28 12.04
N ILE A 444 44.57 0.79 11.97
CA ILE A 444 45.40 0.49 13.14
C ILE A 444 46.79 1.11 12.96
N ALA A 445 47.35 1.65 14.03
CA ALA A 445 48.74 2.12 14.08
C ALA A 445 49.44 1.45 15.26
N THR A 446 50.73 1.14 15.10
CA THR A 446 51.54 0.53 16.15
C THR A 446 52.70 1.44 16.56
N ALA A 447 53.06 1.41 17.85
CA ALA A 447 54.15 2.21 18.41
C ALA A 447 55.06 1.32 19.28
N GLN A 448 56.14 0.81 18.70
CA GLN A 448 57.13 -0.03 19.35
C GLN A 448 58.09 0.81 20.23
N LYS A 449 58.58 0.18 21.31
CA LYS A 449 59.53 0.76 22.27
C LYS A 449 60.62 -0.27 22.57
N TRP A 450 61.87 0.17 22.70
CA TRP A 450 63.01 -0.70 23.01
C TRP A 450 63.65 -0.37 24.35
N LEU A 451 63.84 -1.38 25.22
CA LEU A 451 64.38 -1.22 26.56
C LEU A 451 65.78 -1.88 26.66
N PRO A 452 66.87 -1.10 26.80
CA PRO A 452 68.19 -1.67 27.03
C PRO A 452 68.26 -2.32 28.40
N GLN A 453 68.83 -3.52 28.45
CA GLN A 453 69.15 -4.24 29.69
C GLN A 453 70.53 -4.87 29.54
N ASP A 454 71.26 -5.00 30.64
CA ASP A 454 72.59 -5.58 30.69
C ASP A 454 72.73 -6.54 31.88
N THR A 455 73.63 -7.50 31.78
CA THR A 455 73.99 -8.46 32.82
C THR A 455 75.49 -8.70 32.82
N ALA A 456 76.14 -8.36 33.93
CA ALA A 456 77.55 -8.69 34.14
C ALA A 456 77.67 -10.06 34.81
N THR A 457 78.60 -10.88 34.32
CA THR A 457 79.04 -12.10 35.01
C THR A 457 80.46 -11.89 35.51
N VAL A 458 80.67 -12.08 36.82
CA VAL A 458 81.96 -11.93 37.48
C VAL A 458 82.48 -13.30 37.87
N THR A 459 83.69 -13.64 37.43
CA THR A 459 84.31 -14.95 37.68
C THR A 459 85.67 -14.78 38.35
N ALA A 460 86.03 -15.72 39.23
CA ALA A 460 87.35 -15.83 39.83
C ALA A 460 88.11 -17.05 39.27
N SER A 461 89.43 -16.96 39.16
CA SER A 461 90.27 -18.10 38.80
C SER A 461 90.13 -19.23 39.83
N GLY A 462 90.18 -20.48 39.37
CA GLY A 462 90.06 -21.66 40.24
C GLY A 462 88.67 -21.90 40.84
N GLY A 463 87.64 -21.17 40.42
CA GLY A 463 86.25 -21.35 40.89
C GLY A 463 85.98 -20.78 42.28
N ALA A 464 86.80 -19.84 42.75
CA ALA A 464 86.57 -19.17 44.03
C ALA A 464 85.23 -18.41 44.03
N THR A 465 84.55 -18.40 45.18
CA THR A 465 83.29 -17.67 45.36
C THR A 465 83.53 -16.16 45.20
N VAL A 466 82.76 -15.53 44.32
CA VAL A 466 82.77 -14.08 44.12
C VAL A 466 81.76 -13.43 45.08
N ALA A 467 82.16 -12.40 45.82
CA ALA A 467 81.27 -11.58 46.62
C ALA A 467 81.55 -10.10 46.37
N GLY A 468 80.51 -9.32 46.10
CA GLY A 468 80.64 -7.90 45.83
C GLY A 468 79.42 -7.35 45.10
N THR A 469 79.57 -6.18 44.49
CA THR A 469 78.50 -5.50 43.76
C THR A 469 78.97 -5.02 42.39
N VAL A 470 78.08 -4.96 41.41
CA VAL A 470 78.33 -4.33 40.11
C VAL A 470 77.51 -3.04 39.99
N THR A 471 78.15 -1.98 39.52
CA THR A 471 77.47 -0.74 39.10
C THR A 471 77.50 -0.66 37.58
N PHE A 472 76.33 -0.46 36.97
CA PHE A 472 76.18 -0.30 35.52
C PHE A 472 75.92 1.17 35.19
N SER A 473 76.63 1.72 34.22
CA SER A 473 76.37 3.05 33.68
C SER A 473 76.04 2.95 32.19
N LEU A 474 74.87 3.47 31.81
CA LEU A 474 74.39 3.58 30.44
C LEU A 474 74.83 4.91 29.86
N TYR A 475 75.36 4.90 28.64
CA TYR A 475 75.78 6.08 27.90
C TYR A 475 75.09 6.12 26.54
N GLU A 476 74.85 7.33 26.02
CA GLU A 476 74.38 7.56 24.64
C GLU A 476 75.56 7.89 23.69
N THR A 477 76.71 7.30 23.98
CA THR A 477 77.94 7.34 23.19
C THR A 477 78.38 5.91 22.93
N ALA A 478 79.24 5.69 21.93
CA ALA A 478 79.65 4.34 21.56
C ALA A 478 80.74 3.74 22.47
N ASP A 479 81.39 4.54 23.32
CA ASP A 479 82.66 4.19 23.96
C ASP A 479 82.67 4.38 25.50
N CYS A 480 81.48 4.47 26.11
CA CYS A 480 81.29 4.76 27.53
C CYS A 480 82.01 6.03 28.01
N SER A 481 82.12 7.04 27.13
CA SER A 481 82.67 8.35 27.43
C SER A 481 81.58 9.38 27.78
N GLY A 482 81.96 10.46 28.46
CA GLY A 482 81.05 11.52 28.87
C GLY A 482 80.26 11.18 30.13
N THR A 483 79.10 11.83 30.29
CA THR A 483 78.19 11.64 31.43
C THR A 483 77.25 10.48 31.16
N ALA A 484 77.14 9.53 32.10
CA ALA A 484 76.16 8.46 32.00
C ALA A 484 74.74 9.03 32.01
N VAL A 485 73.90 8.59 31.08
CA VAL A 485 72.48 8.99 31.04
C VAL A 485 71.66 8.28 32.11
N GLN A 486 72.13 7.12 32.59
CA GLN A 486 71.54 6.41 33.71
C GLN A 486 72.59 5.52 34.38
N THR A 487 72.47 5.34 35.70
CA THR A 487 73.32 4.44 36.48
C THR A 487 72.44 3.52 37.32
N PHE A 488 72.81 2.24 37.38
CA PHE A 488 72.10 1.19 38.10
C PHE A 488 73.05 0.54 39.10
N GLY A 489 72.55 0.40 40.32
CA GLY A 489 73.29 -0.21 41.42
C GLY A 489 73.89 0.78 42.42
N PRO A 490 74.77 0.30 43.31
CA PRO A 490 75.40 -1.03 43.29
C PRO A 490 74.41 -2.20 43.41
N ILE A 491 74.51 -3.19 42.51
CA ILE A 491 73.69 -4.42 42.50
C ILE A 491 74.55 -5.57 43.03
N ALA A 492 74.07 -6.30 44.05
CA ALA A 492 74.79 -7.44 44.59
C ALA A 492 74.95 -8.56 43.56
N VAL A 493 76.15 -9.16 43.54
CA VAL A 493 76.42 -10.36 42.74
C VAL A 493 75.69 -11.55 43.36
N ASP A 494 74.93 -12.29 42.55
CA ASP A 494 74.17 -13.44 42.99
C ASP A 494 75.05 -14.71 43.17
N ALA A 495 74.42 -15.82 43.56
CA ALA A 495 75.12 -17.10 43.77
C ALA A 495 75.79 -17.67 42.51
N ASN A 496 75.43 -17.19 41.32
CA ASN A 496 76.01 -17.58 40.04
C ASN A 496 77.09 -16.59 39.56
N GLY A 497 77.41 -15.56 40.34
CA GLY A 497 78.35 -14.53 39.91
C GLY A 497 77.73 -13.45 39.03
N GLN A 498 76.39 -13.33 38.96
CA GLN A 498 75.70 -12.39 38.07
C GLN A 498 75.11 -11.17 38.78
N ALA A 499 75.08 -10.05 38.07
CA ALA A 499 74.31 -8.86 38.43
C ALA A 499 73.61 -8.34 37.17
N THR A 500 72.31 -8.04 37.26
CA THR A 500 71.47 -7.67 36.11
C THR A 500 70.77 -6.34 36.35
N THR A 501 70.70 -5.48 35.33
CA THR A 501 69.99 -4.20 35.41
C THR A 501 68.47 -4.37 35.39
N SER A 502 67.75 -3.43 36.01
CA SER A 502 66.29 -3.33 35.98
C SER A 502 65.85 -2.01 35.33
N ASN A 503 66.33 -1.74 34.11
CA ASN A 503 66.02 -0.52 33.40
C ASN A 503 64.56 -0.48 32.92
N THR A 504 63.90 0.65 33.17
CA THR A 504 62.53 0.94 32.74
C THR A 504 62.44 2.06 31.71
N THR A 505 63.58 2.70 31.39
CA THR A 505 63.68 3.76 30.37
C THR A 505 63.83 3.13 28.99
N TYR A 506 63.06 3.59 28.02
CA TYR A 506 63.05 3.04 26.66
C TYR A 506 63.41 4.08 25.61
N TYR A 507 63.86 3.61 24.45
CA TYR A 507 64.06 4.40 23.25
C TYR A 507 62.93 4.14 22.24
N ALA A 508 62.50 5.20 21.57
CA ALA A 508 61.47 5.16 20.51
C ALA A 508 62.03 5.52 19.13
N THR A 509 63.33 5.79 19.03
CA THR A 509 64.06 6.09 17.79
C THR A 509 65.40 5.36 17.79
N THR A 510 66.00 5.21 16.60
CA THR A 510 67.37 4.70 16.44
C THR A 510 68.33 5.43 17.37
N LYS A 511 69.13 4.68 18.13
CA LYS A 511 70.11 5.24 19.04
C LYS A 511 71.29 4.30 19.25
N THR A 512 72.48 4.88 19.34
CA THR A 512 73.70 4.18 19.75
C THR A 512 73.90 4.40 21.24
N ILE A 513 74.14 3.31 21.96
CA ILE A 513 74.37 3.33 23.41
C ILE A 513 75.57 2.45 23.79
N SER A 514 76.08 2.60 24.99
CA SER A 514 77.06 1.69 25.56
C SER A 514 76.84 1.49 27.06
N TRP A 515 77.25 0.34 27.56
CA TRP A 515 77.18 -0.03 28.98
C TRP A 515 78.57 -0.18 29.56
N ARG A 516 78.80 0.46 30.71
CA ARG A 516 79.98 0.22 31.54
C ARG A 516 79.56 -0.51 32.81
N ALA A 517 79.97 -1.76 32.95
CA ALA A 517 79.84 -2.53 34.19
C ALA A 517 81.13 -2.42 35.00
N THR A 518 81.04 -2.06 36.28
CA THR A 518 82.18 -1.95 37.20
C THR A 518 81.93 -2.79 38.43
N PHE A 519 82.77 -3.81 38.66
CA PHE A 519 82.68 -4.67 39.83
C PHE A 519 83.47 -4.06 41.00
N THR A 520 82.90 -4.12 42.20
CA THR A 520 83.57 -3.79 43.46
C THR A 520 83.49 -5.01 44.37
N SER A 521 84.66 -5.60 44.65
CA SER A 521 84.76 -6.80 45.48
C SER A 521 84.59 -6.48 46.95
N THR A 522 83.96 -7.40 47.69
CA THR A 522 83.88 -7.38 49.17
C THR A 522 84.62 -8.55 49.81
N ASN A 523 85.31 -9.38 49.03
CA ASN A 523 86.18 -10.46 49.49
C ASN A 523 87.55 -10.41 48.78
N ASP A 524 88.43 -11.38 49.06
CA ASP A 524 89.80 -11.40 48.53
C ASP A 524 89.91 -11.68 47.01
N VAL A 525 88.78 -11.82 46.30
CA VAL A 525 88.76 -11.93 44.84
C VAL A 525 88.93 -10.54 44.23
N GLY A 526 90.16 -10.21 43.81
CA GLY A 526 90.48 -9.09 42.93
C GLY A 526 90.40 -7.69 43.57
N SER A 527 91.52 -7.19 44.08
CA SER A 527 91.68 -5.84 44.65
C SER A 527 91.70 -4.69 43.62
N GLY A 528 91.17 -4.91 42.40
CA GLY A 528 91.42 -4.06 41.23
C GLY A 528 90.19 -3.45 40.54
N SER A 529 88.99 -3.58 41.11
CA SER A 529 87.70 -3.10 40.55
C SER A 529 87.61 -3.13 39.03
N PRO A 530 87.63 -4.33 38.40
CA PRO A 530 87.61 -4.43 36.95
C PRO A 530 86.35 -3.77 36.38
N SER A 531 86.53 -3.04 35.27
CA SER A 531 85.41 -2.48 34.50
C SER A 531 85.51 -2.90 33.04
N HIS A 532 84.35 -3.12 32.42
CA HIS A 532 84.23 -3.44 31.00
C HIS A 532 83.24 -2.47 30.36
N CYS A 533 83.56 -1.98 29.16
CA CYS A 533 82.66 -1.18 28.34
C CYS A 533 82.26 -1.99 27.12
N GLU A 534 80.96 -2.11 26.87
CA GLU A 534 80.42 -2.71 25.66
C GLU A 534 79.49 -1.75 24.92
N THR A 535 79.47 -1.87 23.59
CA THR A 535 78.71 -0.98 22.70
C THR A 535 77.54 -1.72 22.08
N MET A 536 76.39 -1.06 21.99
CA MET A 536 75.21 -1.57 21.30
C MET A 536 74.58 -0.48 20.42
N SER A 537 74.12 -0.87 19.23
CA SER A 537 73.31 0.00 18.37
C SER A 537 71.90 -0.55 18.24
N VAL A 538 70.90 0.26 18.56
CA VAL A 538 69.50 -0.02 18.27
C VAL A 538 69.18 0.59 16.92
N ASN A 539 69.06 -0.25 15.90
CA ASN A 539 68.67 0.19 14.56
C ASN A 539 67.14 0.20 14.41
N THR A 540 66.63 1.13 13.58
CA THR A 540 65.25 1.28 13.08
C THR A 540 64.15 0.50 13.79
N LEU A 541 63.35 1.21 14.61
CA LEU A 541 62.05 0.72 15.08
C LEU A 541 61.00 0.98 14.00
N ASN A 542 60.44 -0.07 13.41
CA ASN A 542 59.47 0.06 12.33
C ASN A 542 58.06 0.22 12.91
N ASN A 543 57.67 1.47 13.17
CA ASN A 543 56.30 1.81 13.50
C ASN A 543 55.51 1.95 12.20
N ASP A 544 54.59 1.01 11.96
CA ASP A 544 53.70 1.10 10.82
C ASP A 544 52.62 2.16 11.08
N THR A 545 52.54 3.15 10.19
CA THR A 545 51.36 4.00 10.04
C THR A 545 50.42 3.27 9.10
N GLY A 546 49.51 2.47 9.68
CA GLY A 546 48.74 1.50 8.91
C GLY A 546 47.98 2.07 7.71
N SER A 547 47.82 1.17 6.74
CA SER A 547 47.07 1.28 5.47
C SER A 547 45.60 1.61 5.63
#